data_AF-A0A7C3R886-F1
#
_entry.id   AF-A0A7C3R886-F1
#
_cell.length_a   1.000
_cell.length_b   1.000
_cell.length_c   1.000
_cell.angle_alpha   90.00
_cell.angle_beta   90.00
_cell.angle_gamma   90.00
#
_symmetry.space_group_name_H-M   'P 1'
#
loop_
_entity.id
_entity.type
_entity.pdbx_description
1 polymer ?
#
loop_
_entity_poly.entity_id
_entity_poly.type
_entity_poly.pdbx_seq_one_letter_code
_entity_poly.pdbx_strand_id
1 'polypeptide(L)'
;MVKLDSYFKIYPKIVRADTKAVITLEPRFSDWHLPQGEYRFTHYPANYSSKEDYRNLEARRDGNKFYLEGFFEGEQEHIIYVEAGNRTVTFSLYSVKDDLLYRTPYKGDMHIHTYYSDGIESPAYVASACRRIGLDFLAITDHRRYFPSIEAIETFRNL
;
A
#
# COMPACT_ATOMS: atom_id res chain seq x y z
N MET A 1 -21.26 -5.76 -2.07
CA MET A 1 -20.76 -4.55 -2.73
C MET A 1 -19.30 -4.79 -3.07
N VAL A 2 -18.97 -5.04 -4.34
CA VAL A 2 -17.56 -5.32 -4.70
C VAL A 2 -16.81 -4.00 -4.70
N LYS A 3 -15.79 -3.90 -3.85
CA LYS A 3 -14.93 -2.71 -3.84
C LYS A 3 -14.11 -2.71 -5.13
N LEU A 4 -14.15 -1.59 -5.85
CA LEU A 4 -13.42 -1.43 -7.11
C LEU A 4 -11.90 -1.37 -6.93
N ASP A 5 -11.44 -1.06 -5.71
CA ASP A 5 -10.03 -1.17 -5.30
C ASP A 5 -9.42 -2.57 -5.59
N SER A 6 -10.27 -3.60 -5.62
CA SER A 6 -9.89 -4.99 -5.85
C SER A 6 -9.66 -5.29 -7.33
N TYR A 7 -10.13 -4.43 -8.23
CA TYR A 7 -10.04 -4.61 -9.67
C TYR A 7 -9.05 -3.67 -10.36
N PHE A 8 -8.57 -2.64 -9.67
CA PHE A 8 -7.56 -1.73 -10.19
C PHE A 8 -6.23 -1.90 -9.47
N LYS A 9 -5.14 -1.66 -10.19
CA LYS A 9 -3.83 -1.43 -9.59
C LYS A 9 -3.29 -0.08 -10.06
N ILE A 10 -2.63 0.60 -9.13
CA ILE A 10 -1.96 1.86 -9.38
C ILE A 10 -0.50 1.74 -8.95
N TYR A 11 0.43 2.19 -9.80
CA TYR A 11 1.86 2.11 -9.53
C TYR A 11 2.66 3.18 -10.30
N PRO A 12 3.84 3.58 -9.81
CA PRO A 12 4.41 3.19 -8.52
C PRO A 12 3.61 3.78 -7.35
N LYS A 13 3.59 3.10 -6.20
CA LYS A 13 2.93 3.57 -4.97
C LYS A 13 3.78 4.56 -4.17
N ILE A 14 5.07 4.62 -4.51
CA ILE A 14 6.06 5.48 -3.90
C ILE A 14 6.75 6.25 -5.02
N VAL A 15 6.84 7.57 -4.89
CA VAL A 15 7.54 8.45 -5.82
C VAL A 15 8.50 9.34 -5.05
N ARG A 16 9.44 9.98 -5.76
CA ARG A 16 10.34 10.95 -5.14
C ARG A 16 9.57 12.24 -4.81
N ALA A 17 9.75 12.74 -3.60
CA ALA A 17 9.26 14.04 -3.16
C ALA A 17 9.79 15.19 -4.03
N ASP A 18 8.98 16.23 -4.17
CA ASP A 18 9.31 17.49 -4.86
C ASP A 18 9.69 17.31 -6.33
N THR A 19 9.11 16.30 -6.98
CA THR A 19 9.34 16.01 -8.40
C THR A 19 8.04 15.72 -9.15
N LYS A 20 8.10 15.83 -10.48
CA LYS A 20 7.06 15.26 -11.33
C LYS A 20 7.23 13.74 -11.40
N ALA A 21 6.11 13.02 -11.39
CA ALA A 21 6.08 11.59 -11.62
C ALA A 21 4.86 11.19 -12.44
N VAL A 22 4.97 10.04 -13.12
CA VAL A 22 3.87 9.44 -13.87
C VAL A 22 3.38 8.21 -13.13
N ILE A 23 2.10 8.21 -12.80
CA ILE A 23 1.42 7.10 -12.13
C ILE A 23 0.57 6.34 -13.14
N THR A 24 0.74 5.03 -13.19
CA THR A 24 -0.02 4.14 -14.05
C THR A 24 -1.21 3.56 -13.29
N LEU A 25 -2.41 3.68 -13.84
CA LEU A 25 -3.60 2.98 -13.40
C LEU A 25 -4.01 1.97 -14.48
N GLU A 26 -4.21 0.72 -14.10
CA GLU A 26 -4.70 -0.33 -15.01
C GLU A 26 -5.51 -1.39 -14.26
N PRO A 27 -6.30 -2.21 -14.98
CA PRO A 27 -6.92 -3.40 -14.44
C PRO A 27 -5.94 -4.36 -13.77
N ARG A 28 -6.37 -4.92 -12.64
CA ARG A 28 -5.60 -5.91 -11.87
C ARG A 28 -5.59 -7.27 -12.56
N PHE A 29 -6.63 -7.59 -13.32
CA PHE A 29 -6.82 -8.83 -14.06
C PHE A 29 -6.81 -8.53 -15.57
N SER A 30 -6.05 -9.33 -16.33
CA SER A 30 -5.86 -9.15 -17.78
C SER A 30 -7.16 -9.14 -18.58
N ASP A 31 -8.11 -9.94 -18.15
CA ASP A 31 -9.37 -10.15 -18.89
C ASP A 31 -10.40 -9.06 -18.55
N TRP A 32 -10.09 -8.20 -17.58
CA TRP A 32 -10.94 -7.10 -17.17
C TRP A 32 -10.59 -5.82 -17.93
N HIS A 33 -11.64 -5.17 -18.47
CA HIS A 33 -11.52 -3.99 -19.30
C HIS A 33 -12.10 -2.79 -18.58
N LEU A 34 -11.38 -1.67 -18.62
CA LEU A 34 -11.87 -0.37 -18.18
C LEU A 34 -13.13 -0.01 -18.98
N PRO A 35 -14.28 0.23 -18.32
CA PRO A 35 -15.49 0.63 -19.03
C PRO A 35 -15.24 1.85 -19.90
N GLN A 36 -15.91 1.89 -21.06
CA GLN A 36 -15.96 3.11 -21.85
C GLN A 36 -16.77 4.17 -21.10
N GLY A 37 -16.30 5.41 -21.14
CA GLY A 37 -16.89 6.51 -20.41
C GLY A 37 -15.84 7.56 -20.03
N GLU A 38 -16.33 8.66 -19.47
CA GLU A 38 -15.48 9.71 -18.92
C GLU A 38 -14.93 9.29 -17.56
N TYR A 39 -13.65 9.59 -17.35
CA TYR A 39 -12.95 9.39 -16.10
C TYR A 39 -12.49 10.74 -15.59
N ARG A 40 -12.80 11.05 -14.33
CA ARG A 40 -12.25 12.23 -13.64
C ARG A 40 -11.21 11.78 -12.63
N PHE A 41 -10.05 12.41 -12.69
CA PHE A 41 -8.94 12.19 -11.78
C PHE A 41 -8.77 13.43 -10.92
N THR A 42 -8.81 13.26 -9.61
CA THR A 42 -8.60 14.36 -8.67
C THR A 42 -7.50 13.99 -7.69
N HIS A 43 -6.53 14.87 -7.49
CA HIS A 43 -5.38 14.64 -6.62
C HIS A 43 -5.42 15.58 -5.42
N TYR A 44 -5.25 14.99 -4.24
CA TYR A 44 -5.20 15.71 -2.96
C TYR A 44 -3.96 15.29 -2.18
N PRO A 45 -3.00 16.20 -1.96
CA PRO A 45 -1.99 16.05 -0.91
C PRO A 45 -2.67 16.01 0.47
N ALA A 46 -2.34 15.02 1.30
CA ALA A 46 -3.01 14.81 2.58
C ALA A 46 -2.68 15.91 3.61
N ASN A 47 -1.46 16.48 3.54
CA ASN A 47 -1.00 17.48 4.50
C ASN A 47 -0.98 18.88 3.91
N TYR A 48 -0.19 19.09 2.85
CA TYR A 48 0.12 20.44 2.36
C TYR A 48 0.32 20.49 0.85
N SER A 49 -0.08 21.63 0.27
CA SER A 49 0.16 22.01 -1.13
C SER A 49 0.48 23.51 -1.17
N SER A 50 1.67 23.90 -1.61
CA SER A 50 2.06 25.31 -1.72
C SER A 50 1.43 26.00 -2.92
N LYS A 51 1.06 25.24 -3.95
CA LYS A 51 0.41 25.73 -5.16
C LYS A 51 -0.81 24.88 -5.47
N GLU A 52 -1.86 25.53 -5.97
CA GLU A 52 -3.05 24.84 -6.49
C GLU A 52 -2.70 23.98 -7.71
N ASP A 53 -1.79 24.44 -8.56
CA ASP A 53 -1.36 23.70 -9.75
C ASP A 53 -0.72 22.34 -9.45
N TYR A 54 -0.19 22.14 -8.24
CA TYR A 54 0.37 20.85 -7.82
C TYR A 54 -0.70 19.79 -7.54
N ARG A 55 -1.98 20.17 -7.53
CA ARG A 55 -3.12 19.25 -7.45
C ARG A 55 -3.61 18.78 -8.81
N ASN A 56 -3.05 19.32 -9.89
CA ASN A 56 -3.45 18.96 -11.25
C ASN A 56 -2.78 17.65 -11.67
N LEU A 57 -3.58 16.75 -12.23
CA LEU A 57 -3.11 15.54 -12.90
C LEU A 57 -3.43 15.62 -14.39
N GLU A 58 -2.41 15.51 -15.21
CA GLU A 58 -2.58 15.30 -16.64
C GLU A 58 -2.79 13.82 -16.92
N ALA A 59 -3.99 13.47 -17.39
CA ALA A 59 -4.38 12.08 -17.64
C ALA A 59 -4.31 11.74 -19.13
N ARG A 60 -3.50 10.73 -19.46
CA ARG A 60 -3.43 10.10 -20.79
C ARG A 60 -4.02 8.70 -20.73
N ARG A 61 -4.90 8.35 -21.67
CA ARG A 61 -5.35 6.96 -21.87
C ARG A 61 -4.58 6.28 -23.00
N ASP A 62 -4.23 5.02 -22.81
CA ASP A 62 -3.60 4.17 -23.81
C ASP A 62 -4.17 2.75 -23.67
N GLY A 63 -5.08 2.40 -24.58
CA GLY A 63 -5.85 1.15 -24.50
C GLY A 63 -6.54 0.98 -23.14
N ASN A 64 -6.07 0.00 -22.37
CA ASN A 64 -6.61 -0.41 -21.08
C ASN A 64 -5.83 0.17 -19.88
N LYS A 65 -5.06 1.25 -20.07
CA LYS A 65 -4.30 1.94 -19.01
C LYS A 65 -4.54 3.44 -19.04
N PHE A 66 -4.38 4.06 -17.87
CA PHE A 66 -4.24 5.49 -17.70
C PHE A 66 -2.84 5.82 -17.16
N TYR A 67 -2.27 6.91 -17.65
CA TYR A 67 -1.04 7.51 -17.14
C TYR A 67 -1.40 8.89 -16.59
N LEU A 68 -1.10 9.11 -15.32
CA LEU A 68 -1.42 10.33 -14.59
C LEU A 68 -0.09 11.02 -14.27
N GLU A 69 0.25 12.08 -15.00
CA GLU A 69 1.40 12.91 -14.68
C GLU A 69 0.99 14.00 -13.69
N GLY A 70 1.77 14.16 -12.62
CA GLY A 70 1.55 15.19 -11.62
C GLY A 70 2.83 15.58 -10.90
N PHE A 71 2.79 16.69 -10.17
CA PHE A 71 3.84 17.09 -9.25
C PHE A 71 3.50 16.61 -7.83
N PHE A 72 4.44 15.94 -7.18
CA PHE A 72 4.24 15.35 -5.85
C PHE A 72 5.09 16.09 -4.83
N GLU A 73 4.53 17.17 -4.30
CA GLU A 73 5.22 18.06 -3.35
C GLU A 73 5.42 17.41 -1.98
N GLY A 74 6.57 17.65 -1.36
CA GLY A 74 6.88 17.25 0.00
C GLY A 74 6.99 15.74 0.20
N GLU A 75 7.27 15.34 1.44
CA GLU A 75 7.19 13.94 1.86
C GLU A 75 5.85 13.72 2.55
N GLN A 76 4.90 13.11 1.86
CA GLN A 76 3.53 12.95 2.36
C GLN A 76 2.72 11.87 1.60
N GLU A 77 1.54 11.58 2.13
CA GLU A 77 0.51 10.85 1.40
C GLU A 77 -0.18 11.77 0.37
N HIS A 78 -0.49 11.20 -0.79
CA HIS A 78 -1.29 11.78 -1.85
C HIS A 78 -2.46 10.86 -2.19
N ILE A 79 -3.67 11.40 -2.18
CA ILE A 79 -4.89 10.66 -2.48
C ILE A 79 -5.34 10.99 -3.90
N ILE A 80 -5.45 9.97 -4.74
CA ILE A 80 -6.01 10.07 -6.09
C ILE A 80 -7.42 9.50 -6.07
N TYR A 81 -8.40 10.34 -6.36
CA TYR A 81 -9.78 9.96 -6.61
C TYR A 81 -9.95 9.70 -8.10
N VAL A 82 -10.53 8.54 -8.41
CA VAL A 82 -10.86 8.13 -9.77
C VAL A 82 -12.36 7.93 -9.82
N GLU A 83 -13.02 8.83 -10.53
CA GLU A 83 -14.46 8.76 -10.77
C GLU A 83 -14.71 8.20 -12.17
N ALA A 84 -15.48 7.12 -12.24
CA ALA A 84 -15.85 6.43 -13.47
C ALA A 84 -17.37 6.23 -13.47
N GLY A 85 -18.10 7.15 -14.10
CA GLY A 85 -19.56 7.19 -14.03
C GLY A 85 -20.06 7.42 -12.60
N ASN A 86 -20.84 6.48 -12.05
CA ASN A 86 -21.41 6.57 -10.69
C ASN A 86 -20.53 5.95 -9.61
N ARG A 87 -19.26 5.64 -9.92
CA ARG A 87 -18.35 4.94 -9.04
C ARG A 87 -17.11 5.79 -8.79
N THR A 88 -16.74 5.89 -7.53
CA THR A 88 -15.49 6.53 -7.09
C THR A 88 -14.59 5.49 -6.44
N VAL A 89 -13.32 5.49 -6.84
CA VAL A 89 -12.27 4.68 -6.23
C VAL A 89 -11.17 5.62 -5.74
N THR A 90 -10.61 5.32 -4.59
CA THR A 90 -9.51 6.12 -4.01
C THR A 90 -8.24 5.30 -3.96
N PHE A 91 -7.12 5.98 -4.20
CA PHE A 91 -5.81 5.38 -4.06
C PHE A 91 -4.89 6.31 -3.28
N SER A 92 -4.25 5.77 -2.25
CA SER A 92 -3.12 6.40 -1.60
C SER A 92 -1.83 6.12 -2.36
N LEU A 93 -1.01 7.16 -2.50
CA LEU A 93 0.34 7.18 -3.02
C LEU A 93 1.22 7.94 -2.03
N TYR A 94 2.52 7.68 -1.99
CA TYR A 94 3.43 8.36 -1.07
C TYR A 94 4.57 8.99 -1.83
N SER A 95 4.82 10.27 -1.57
CA SER A 95 6.05 10.94 -1.95
C SER A 95 7.02 10.85 -0.79
N VAL A 96 8.27 10.47 -1.07
CA VAL A 96 9.30 10.31 -0.05
C VAL A 96 10.63 10.87 -0.51
N LYS A 97 11.46 11.28 0.45
CA LYS A 97 12.83 11.73 0.20
C LYS A 97 13.76 10.55 -0.05
N ASP A 98 14.97 10.86 -0.53
CA ASP A 98 15.95 9.86 -0.96
C ASP A 98 16.37 8.86 0.15
N ASP A 99 16.27 9.25 1.43
CA ASP A 99 16.57 8.36 2.55
C ASP A 99 15.57 7.20 2.68
N LEU A 100 14.32 7.41 2.25
CA LEU A 100 13.25 6.40 2.22
C LEU A 100 13.01 5.81 0.82
N LEU A 101 13.27 6.56 -0.26
CA LEU A 101 12.95 6.16 -1.64
C LEU A 101 13.56 4.80 -2.04
N TYR A 102 14.75 4.52 -1.55
CA TYR A 102 15.49 3.29 -1.83
C TYR A 102 15.35 2.24 -0.73
N ARG A 103 14.36 2.39 0.15
CA ARG A 103 14.08 1.46 1.23
C ARG A 103 12.85 0.63 0.90
N THR A 104 12.88 -0.63 1.34
CA THR A 104 11.71 -1.50 1.30
C THR A 104 11.00 -1.40 2.65
N PRO A 105 9.77 -0.89 2.71
CA PRO A 105 9.01 -0.89 3.95
C PRO A 105 8.63 -2.33 4.29
N TYR A 106 9.03 -2.80 5.48
CA TYR A 106 8.57 -4.07 6.01
C TYR A 106 7.36 -3.83 6.92
N LYS A 107 6.28 -4.57 6.67
CA LYS A 107 5.07 -4.54 7.47
C LYS A 107 5.18 -5.60 8.56
N GLY A 108 5.08 -5.20 9.82
CA GLY A 108 5.09 -6.15 10.92
C GLY A 108 4.25 -5.71 12.10
N ASP A 109 4.03 -6.66 13.00
CA ASP A 109 3.40 -6.44 14.30
C ASP A 109 4.45 -6.65 15.39
N MET A 110 4.59 -5.67 16.27
CA MET A 110 5.66 -5.62 17.26
C MET A 110 5.23 -6.07 18.65
N HIS A 111 3.98 -6.50 18.83
CA HIS A 111 3.46 -6.84 20.15
C HIS A 111 2.41 -7.96 20.06
N ILE A 112 2.88 -9.21 19.96
CA ILE A 112 2.02 -10.39 19.92
C ILE A 112 2.31 -11.36 21.07
N HIS A 113 1.25 -11.87 21.68
CA HIS A 113 1.33 -12.85 22.77
C HIS A 113 0.87 -14.23 22.29
N THR A 114 1.44 -15.28 22.87
CA THR A 114 1.11 -16.68 22.60
C THR A 114 0.54 -17.34 23.86
N TYR A 115 0.17 -18.62 23.80
CA TYR A 115 -0.26 -19.36 25.00
C TYR A 115 0.81 -19.40 26.11
N TYR A 116 2.07 -19.07 25.80
CA TYR A 116 3.12 -18.98 26.79
C TYR A 116 2.98 -17.76 27.71
N SER A 117 2.01 -16.88 27.50
CA SER A 117 1.64 -15.89 28.50
C SER A 117 0.12 -15.77 28.64
N ASP A 118 -0.50 -14.79 28.02
CA ASP A 118 -1.94 -14.52 28.03
C ASP A 118 -2.57 -14.54 26.61
N GLY A 119 -1.81 -14.98 25.60
CA GLY A 119 -2.35 -15.34 24.29
C GLY A 119 -3.03 -16.72 24.30
N ILE A 120 -3.67 -17.07 23.18
CA ILE A 120 -4.41 -18.33 23.03
C ILE A 120 -3.62 -19.36 22.21
N GLU A 121 -2.93 -18.90 21.17
CA GLU A 121 -2.37 -19.75 20.13
C GLU A 121 -0.87 -20.01 20.32
N SER A 122 -0.36 -21.06 19.68
CA SER A 122 1.07 -21.38 19.69
C SER A 122 1.93 -20.36 18.94
N PRO A 123 3.24 -20.24 19.26
CA PRO A 123 4.16 -19.37 18.51
C PRO A 123 4.16 -19.63 17.00
N ALA A 124 4.20 -20.90 16.60
CA ALA A 124 4.19 -21.29 15.20
C ALA A 124 2.88 -20.90 14.50
N TYR A 125 1.74 -21.11 15.16
CA TYR A 125 0.44 -20.73 14.61
C TYR A 125 0.36 -19.22 14.40
N VAL A 126 0.72 -18.43 15.42
CA VAL A 126 0.72 -16.96 15.36
C VAL A 126 1.58 -16.45 14.21
N ALA A 127 2.82 -16.94 14.09
CA ALA A 127 3.73 -16.55 13.01
C ALA A 127 3.19 -16.94 11.62
N SER A 128 2.61 -18.14 11.48
CA SER A 128 1.97 -18.55 10.21
C SER A 128 0.75 -17.69 9.85
N ALA A 129 -0.05 -17.28 10.84
CA ALA A 129 -1.20 -16.42 10.65
C ALA A 129 -0.79 -15.01 10.22
N CYS A 130 0.29 -14.47 10.81
CA CYS A 130 0.89 -13.19 10.43
C CYS A 130 1.37 -13.22 8.97
N ARG A 131 2.08 -14.28 8.57
CA ARG A 131 2.50 -14.46 7.18
C ARG A 131 1.30 -14.54 6.23
N ARG A 132 0.25 -15.26 6.61
CA ARG A 132 -0.98 -15.42 5.80
C ARG A 132 -1.68 -14.08 5.52
N ILE A 133 -1.64 -13.13 6.45
CA ILE A 133 -2.23 -11.79 6.26
C ILE A 133 -1.25 -10.78 5.63
N GLY A 134 -0.07 -11.23 5.21
CA GLY A 134 0.92 -10.42 4.51
C GLY A 134 1.77 -9.53 5.42
N LEU A 135 2.08 -9.97 6.64
CA LEU A 135 3.17 -9.38 7.42
C LEU A 135 4.50 -9.98 6.97
N ASP A 136 5.52 -9.13 6.88
CA ASP A 136 6.90 -9.49 6.57
C ASP A 136 7.65 -9.98 7.81
N PHE A 137 7.29 -9.47 8.99
CA PHE A 137 7.85 -9.89 10.27
C PHE A 137 6.82 -9.77 11.40
N LEU A 138 7.15 -10.37 12.55
CA LEU A 138 6.44 -10.17 13.80
C LEU A 138 7.41 -10.21 14.98
N ALA A 139 6.99 -9.65 16.11
CA ALA A 139 7.64 -9.86 17.40
C ALA A 139 6.68 -10.58 18.35
N ILE A 140 7.10 -11.76 18.81
CA ILE A 140 6.44 -12.46 19.92
C ILE A 140 6.99 -11.90 21.22
N THR A 141 6.12 -11.32 22.03
CA THR A 141 6.46 -10.51 23.22
C THR A 141 5.75 -11.05 24.46
N ASP A 142 5.75 -12.38 24.64
CA ASP A 142 5.18 -13.02 25.83
C ASP A 142 5.79 -12.48 27.14
N HIS A 143 4.95 -12.32 28.17
CA HIS A 143 5.34 -11.73 29.45
C HIS A 143 6.60 -12.39 30.04
N ARG A 144 7.72 -11.65 30.03
CA ARG A 144 9.03 -12.06 30.58
C ARG A 144 9.59 -13.34 29.95
N ARG A 145 9.17 -13.69 28.72
CA ARG A 145 9.56 -14.94 28.05
C ARG A 145 10.08 -14.64 26.65
N TYR A 146 11.31 -15.06 26.38
CA TYR A 146 11.94 -14.93 25.06
C TYR A 146 11.88 -16.23 24.23
N PHE A 147 11.84 -17.39 24.90
CA PHE A 147 11.86 -18.68 24.22
C PHE A 147 10.69 -18.91 23.22
N PRO A 148 9.49 -18.32 23.36
CA PRO A 148 8.43 -18.47 22.36
C PRO A 148 8.84 -17.91 20.99
N SER A 149 9.60 -16.81 20.96
CA SER A 149 10.16 -16.27 19.71
C SER A 149 11.14 -17.25 19.07
N ILE A 150 11.97 -17.92 19.88
CA ILE A 150 12.92 -18.94 19.42
C ILE A 150 12.19 -20.14 18.84
N GLU A 151 11.15 -20.64 19.51
CA GLU A 151 10.34 -21.76 19.01
C GLU A 151 9.73 -21.47 17.62
N ALA A 152 9.20 -20.27 17.42
CA ALA A 152 8.69 -19.86 16.11
C ALA A 152 9.80 -19.82 15.04
N ILE A 153 10.98 -19.30 15.38
CA ILE A 153 12.14 -19.26 14.47
C ILE A 153 12.58 -20.69 14.11
N GLU A 154 12.72 -21.57 15.09
CA GLU A 154 13.12 -22.97 14.85
C GLU A 154 12.11 -23.72 13.98
N THR A 155 10.83 -23.51 14.23
CA THR A 155 9.75 -24.17 13.47
C THR A 155 9.83 -23.88 11.98
N PHE A 156 10.25 -22.66 11.61
CA PHE A 156 10.28 -22.19 10.22
C PHE A 156 11.68 -22.04 9.64
N ARG A 157 12.73 -22.51 10.33
CA ARG A 157 14.14 -22.37 9.92
C ARG A 157 14.44 -22.92 8.52
N ASN A 158 13.70 -23.92 8.07
CA ASN A 158 13.93 -24.64 6.81
C ASN A 158 12.81 -24.47 5.77
N LEU A 159 11.91 -23.49 5.95
CA LEU A 159 10.97 -23.07 4.91
C LEU A 159 11.66 -22.21 3.86
#